data_AF-A0A0D2XV23-F1
#
_entry.id   AF-A0A0D2XV23-F1
#
_cell.length_a   1.000
_cell.length_b   1.000
_cell.length_c   1.000
_cell.angle_alpha   90.00
_cell.angle_beta   90.00
_cell.angle_gamma   90.00
#
_symmetry.space_group_name_H-M   'P 1'
#
loop_
_entity.id
_entity.type
_entity.pdbx_description
1 polymer ?
#
loop_
_entity_poly.entity_id
_entity_poly.type
_entity_poly.pdbx_seq_one_letter_code
_entity_poly.pdbx_strand_id
1 'polypeptide(L)'
;MSRYSSGVKPGEIPPIYDEIMLARKGQEVRHASSTMPWWNPRYWRKRVWAAIIIVIIVIVIIIVAVAVGKARKNIYPDYTPLSYSLKDTYGGESFFDQFNYFTGYDPTEGFVHYVPKAQAELLNLTYASPSTAVIKVDTSVGPNDKPNASTGRFSVRIESKKTYENGLFIFDVKHTPYGCGTWPALWLTDPFNWPNHGEIDVMESTNKAEDGNQMTLHTTGDCSMDVRREDTGKTLQKNCNHEKDDNAGCGVLSEPAGYGTVFNKNGGGVMAVEWRHEGIRMWQFGRDSIPSDIKGNNPKPDTWGTAVADFPNTHCNIGTHFKNQSIIANIDLCGSLVYHVWDNSGCSGKCTDLVANNPEAFKNAYWEFGTFQVYQAS
;
A
#
# COMPACT_ATOMS: atom_id res chain seq x y z
N MET A 1 4.98 -63.35 -44.06
CA MET A 1 3.57 -63.00 -43.84
C MET A 1 3.50 -61.64 -43.17
N SER A 2 3.13 -60.58 -43.90
CA SER A 2 2.19 -59.54 -43.45
C SER A 2 1.96 -58.52 -44.58
N ARG A 3 0.75 -58.57 -45.13
CA ARG A 3 -0.12 -57.51 -45.67
C ARG A 3 0.37 -56.59 -46.80
N TYR A 4 -0.23 -56.84 -47.96
CA TYR A 4 -0.52 -55.89 -49.04
C TYR A 4 -1.50 -54.78 -48.60
N SER A 5 -1.40 -53.61 -49.26
CA SER A 5 -2.39 -52.54 -49.52
C SER A 5 -1.71 -51.17 -49.31
N SER A 6 -1.79 -50.13 -50.13
CA SER A 6 -2.65 -49.68 -51.24
C SER A 6 -1.85 -48.56 -51.96
N GLY A 7 -1.84 -48.45 -53.29
CA GLY A 7 -2.83 -47.66 -54.05
C GLY A 7 -2.33 -46.23 -54.35
N VAL A 8 -1.55 -46.04 -55.41
CA VAL A 8 -1.28 -44.72 -56.01
C VAL A 8 -2.44 -44.38 -56.97
N LYS A 9 -3.01 -43.18 -56.86
CA LYS A 9 -4.14 -42.74 -57.72
C LYS A 9 -3.63 -42.04 -58.98
N PRO A 10 -4.33 -42.11 -60.13
CA PRO A 10 -3.98 -41.35 -61.33
C PRO A 10 -4.05 -39.84 -61.06
N GLY A 11 -2.93 -39.13 -61.23
CA GLY A 11 -2.82 -37.66 -61.07
C GLY A 11 -1.78 -37.16 -60.06
N GLU A 12 -1.12 -38.04 -59.30
CA GLU A 12 -0.04 -37.65 -58.38
C GLU A 12 1.31 -37.52 -59.12
N ILE A 13 2.14 -36.55 -58.70
CA ILE A 13 3.49 -36.34 -59.26
C ILE A 13 4.33 -37.58 -58.92
N PRO A 14 4.92 -38.28 -59.92
CA PRO A 14 5.72 -39.47 -59.64
C PRO A 14 6.95 -39.11 -58.79
N PRO A 15 7.43 -40.02 -57.92
CA PRO A 15 8.66 -39.80 -57.18
C PRO A 15 9.82 -39.52 -58.13
N ILE A 16 10.70 -38.61 -57.73
CA ILE A 16 11.89 -38.22 -58.50
C ILE A 16 12.71 -39.49 -58.76
N TYR A 17 12.93 -39.81 -60.03
CA TYR A 17 13.79 -40.92 -60.44
C TYR A 17 15.23 -40.58 -60.05
N ASP A 18 15.83 -41.41 -59.19
CA ASP A 18 17.28 -41.47 -59.10
C ASP A 18 17.82 -42.05 -60.41
N GLU A 19 18.81 -41.37 -61.00
CA GLU A 19 19.49 -41.83 -62.22
C GLU A 19 19.99 -43.26 -62.03
N ILE A 20 19.51 -44.17 -62.87
CA ILE A 20 19.99 -45.54 -62.95
C ILE A 20 21.41 -45.51 -63.52
N MET A 21 22.41 -45.54 -62.65
CA MET A 21 23.77 -45.92 -63.06
C MET A 21 23.81 -47.45 -63.21
N LEU A 22 23.86 -47.90 -64.47
CA LEU A 22 24.06 -49.30 -64.83
C LEU A 22 25.39 -49.82 -64.26
N ALA A 23 25.32 -50.57 -63.15
CA ALA A 23 26.46 -51.28 -62.59
C ALA A 23 26.60 -52.68 -63.20
N ARG A 24 27.82 -53.02 -63.65
CA ARG A 24 28.20 -54.36 -64.14
C ARG A 24 28.12 -55.40 -63.01
N LYS A 25 27.74 -56.61 -63.41
CA LYS A 25 27.54 -57.81 -62.58
C LYS A 25 28.69 -58.06 -61.60
N GLY A 26 28.41 -58.04 -60.28
CA GLY A 26 29.27 -58.67 -59.25
C GLY A 26 29.79 -57.82 -58.08
N GLN A 27 29.38 -56.55 -57.91
CA GLN A 27 29.77 -55.77 -56.71
C GLN A 27 28.57 -55.49 -55.79
N GLU A 28 28.78 -55.67 -54.48
CA GLU A 28 27.86 -55.20 -53.42
C GLU A 28 27.61 -53.71 -53.57
N VAL A 29 26.34 -53.35 -53.77
CA VAL A 29 25.88 -51.95 -53.79
C VAL A 29 25.88 -51.45 -52.35
N ARG A 30 26.96 -50.81 -51.91
CA ARG A 30 26.89 -49.93 -50.74
C ARG A 30 26.19 -48.65 -51.16
N HIS A 31 24.92 -48.50 -50.77
CA HIS A 31 24.24 -47.21 -50.82
C HIS A 31 24.97 -46.25 -49.87
N ALA A 32 25.83 -45.39 -50.41
CA ALA A 32 26.27 -44.21 -49.69
C ALA A 32 25.06 -43.27 -49.59
N SER A 33 24.27 -43.42 -48.55
CA SER A 33 23.30 -42.40 -48.14
C SER A 33 24.10 -41.18 -47.68
N SER A 34 24.33 -40.22 -48.57
CA SER A 34 24.81 -38.91 -48.17
C SER A 34 23.63 -38.17 -47.51
N THR A 35 23.29 -38.53 -46.28
CA THR A 35 22.46 -37.67 -45.46
C THR A 35 23.24 -36.38 -45.24
N MET A 36 22.86 -35.33 -45.98
CA MET A 36 23.50 -34.03 -45.81
C MET A 36 23.39 -33.61 -44.35
N PRO A 37 24.48 -33.14 -43.72
CA PRO A 37 24.48 -32.89 -42.28
C PRO A 37 23.44 -31.82 -41.91
N TRP A 38 22.43 -32.19 -41.13
CA TRP A 38 21.36 -31.27 -40.71
C TRP A 38 21.87 -30.11 -39.85
N TRP A 39 23.07 -30.23 -39.28
CA TRP A 39 23.73 -29.20 -38.49
C TRP A 39 24.55 -28.20 -39.32
N ASN A 40 24.73 -28.42 -40.63
CA ASN A 40 25.53 -27.54 -41.47
C ASN A 40 24.62 -26.52 -42.20
N PRO A 41 24.70 -25.20 -41.86
CA PRO A 41 23.79 -24.17 -42.37
C PRO A 41 23.84 -24.00 -43.89
N ARG A 42 24.93 -24.45 -44.54
CA ARG A 42 25.10 -24.40 -46.01
C ARG A 42 24.08 -25.27 -46.75
N TYR A 43 23.50 -26.29 -46.11
CA TYR A 43 22.52 -27.20 -46.72
C TYR A 43 21.08 -26.93 -46.27
N TRP A 44 20.85 -25.87 -45.48
CA TRP A 44 19.51 -25.53 -45.00
C TRP A 44 18.64 -24.94 -46.11
N ARG A 45 17.41 -25.47 -46.24
CA ARG A 45 16.41 -24.95 -47.18
C ARG A 45 16.00 -23.52 -46.80
N LYS A 46 15.59 -22.70 -47.77
CA LYS A 46 15.10 -21.31 -47.54
C LYS A 46 14.03 -21.21 -46.44
N ARG A 47 13.18 -22.24 -46.28
CA ARG A 47 12.15 -22.30 -45.22
C ARG A 47 12.75 -22.43 -43.81
N VAL A 48 13.87 -23.14 -43.66
CA VAL A 48 14.60 -23.25 -42.37
C VAL A 48 15.23 -21.91 -42.02
N TRP A 49 15.87 -21.26 -43.00
CA TRP A 49 16.38 -19.89 -42.83
C TRP A 49 15.28 -18.88 -42.48
N ALA A 50 14.13 -18.94 -43.14
CA ALA A 50 12.97 -18.11 -42.83
C ALA A 50 12.45 -18.35 -41.40
N ALA A 51 12.35 -19.62 -40.96
CA ALA A 51 11.94 -19.95 -39.60
C ALA A 51 12.94 -19.41 -38.55
N ILE A 52 14.23 -19.50 -38.81
CA ILE A 52 15.27 -18.97 -37.91
C ILE A 52 15.24 -17.46 -37.86
N ILE A 53 15.04 -16.78 -38.99
CA ILE A 53 14.87 -15.32 -39.02
C ILE A 53 13.63 -14.92 -38.20
N ILE A 54 12.51 -15.62 -38.35
CA ILE A 54 11.30 -15.36 -37.54
C ILE A 54 11.60 -15.55 -36.05
N VAL A 55 12.30 -16.63 -35.67
CA VAL A 55 12.67 -16.88 -34.27
C VAL A 55 13.58 -15.75 -33.75
N ILE A 56 14.58 -15.32 -34.52
CA ILE A 56 15.45 -14.20 -34.16
C ILE A 56 14.64 -12.92 -33.99
N ILE A 57 13.71 -12.61 -34.90
CA ILE A 57 12.84 -11.44 -34.81
C ILE A 57 12.00 -11.50 -33.53
N VAL A 58 11.38 -12.64 -33.24
CA VAL A 58 10.59 -12.83 -32.00
C VAL A 58 11.46 -12.63 -30.76
N ILE A 59 12.67 -13.20 -30.73
CA ILE A 59 13.62 -13.01 -29.63
C ILE A 59 13.99 -11.55 -29.46
N VAL A 60 14.29 -10.83 -30.54
CA VAL A 60 14.62 -9.40 -30.50
C VAL A 60 13.42 -8.59 -29.99
N ILE A 61 12.20 -8.88 -30.44
CA ILE A 61 10.98 -8.23 -29.94
C ILE A 61 10.83 -8.44 -28.44
N ILE A 62 11.02 -9.67 -27.95
CA ILE A 62 10.94 -9.98 -26.52
C ILE A 62 12.00 -9.21 -25.73
N ILE A 63 13.27 -9.22 -26.19
CA ILE A 63 14.36 -8.50 -25.53
C ILE A 63 14.06 -7.01 -25.45
N VAL A 64 13.60 -6.40 -26.55
CA VAL A 64 13.24 -4.98 -26.59
C VAL A 64 12.06 -4.70 -25.66
N ALA A 65 11.01 -5.53 -25.67
CA ALA A 65 9.86 -5.37 -24.79
C ALA A 65 10.25 -5.44 -23.30
N VAL A 66 11.10 -6.40 -22.92
CA VAL A 66 11.62 -6.50 -21.55
C VAL A 66 12.48 -5.28 -21.18
N ALA A 67 13.37 -4.85 -22.08
CA ALA A 67 14.22 -3.68 -21.85
C ALA A 67 13.39 -2.40 -21.66
N VAL A 68 12.39 -2.16 -22.52
CA VAL A 68 11.47 -1.02 -22.41
C VAL A 68 10.63 -1.11 -21.13
N GLY A 69 10.13 -2.29 -20.78
CA GLY A 69 9.38 -2.51 -19.54
C GLY A 69 10.21 -2.18 -18.30
N LYS A 70 11.47 -2.62 -18.25
CA LYS A 70 12.40 -2.28 -17.17
C LYS A 70 12.72 -0.78 -17.14
N ALA A 71 12.96 -0.17 -18.30
CA ALA A 71 13.25 1.26 -18.38
C ALA A 71 12.06 2.09 -17.86
N ARG A 72 10.83 1.75 -18.24
CA ARG A 72 9.61 2.42 -17.76
C ARG A 72 9.44 2.29 -16.25
N LYS A 73 9.63 1.09 -15.69
CA LYS A 73 9.55 0.86 -14.24
C LYS A 73 10.63 1.60 -13.45
N ASN A 74 11.78 1.90 -14.07
CA ASN A 74 12.88 2.62 -13.44
C ASN A 74 12.75 4.16 -13.53
N ILE A 75 11.73 4.69 -14.20
CA ILE A 75 11.45 6.13 -14.20
C ILE A 75 11.08 6.54 -12.78
N TYR A 76 11.70 7.63 -12.33
CA TYR A 76 11.38 8.27 -11.07
C TYR A 76 10.88 9.69 -11.33
N PRO A 77 9.77 10.13 -10.73
CA PRO A 77 9.27 11.48 -10.88
C PRO A 77 10.28 12.53 -10.41
N ASP A 78 10.28 13.70 -11.05
CA ASP A 78 11.11 14.82 -10.63
C ASP A 78 10.42 15.59 -9.50
N TYR A 79 10.92 15.40 -8.29
CA TYR A 79 10.44 16.13 -7.12
C TYR A 79 11.09 17.53 -7.00
N THR A 80 10.95 18.36 -8.05
CA THR A 80 11.47 19.73 -8.03
C THR A 80 10.96 20.45 -6.76
N PRO A 81 11.83 21.20 -6.05
CA PRO A 81 11.46 21.87 -4.81
C PRO A 81 10.29 22.84 -4.99
N LEU A 82 9.34 22.81 -4.05
CA LEU A 82 8.19 23.71 -3.98
C LEU A 82 8.30 24.59 -2.73
N SER A 83 7.76 25.81 -2.82
CA SER A 83 7.60 26.69 -1.65
C SER A 83 6.22 26.48 -1.04
N TYR A 84 6.16 26.26 0.26
CA TYR A 84 4.93 25.95 0.98
C TYR A 84 4.48 27.11 1.88
N SER A 85 3.19 27.45 1.81
CA SER A 85 2.55 28.45 2.66
C SER A 85 1.52 27.80 3.56
N LEU A 86 1.56 28.11 4.86
CA LEU A 86 0.58 27.60 5.83
C LEU A 86 -0.84 28.04 5.44
N LYS A 87 -1.77 27.09 5.41
CA LYS A 87 -3.19 27.34 5.13
C LYS A 87 -4.07 27.09 6.33
N ASP A 88 -3.87 25.97 7.01
CA ASP A 88 -4.70 25.55 8.13
C ASP A 88 -3.85 25.10 9.31
N THR A 89 -4.38 25.36 10.51
CA THR A 89 -3.82 24.84 11.75
C THR A 89 -4.96 24.28 12.60
N TYR A 90 -4.80 23.03 13.02
CA TYR A 90 -5.63 22.35 14.00
C TYR A 90 -4.83 22.27 15.28
N GLY A 91 -5.26 22.98 16.31
CA GLY A 91 -4.48 23.13 17.53
C GLY A 91 -5.24 23.83 18.64
N GLY A 92 -4.65 23.80 19.83
CA GLY A 92 -5.19 24.43 21.02
C GLY A 92 -6.54 23.86 21.46
N GLU A 93 -7.24 24.60 22.31
CA GLU A 93 -8.52 24.19 22.87
C GLU A 93 -9.62 24.00 21.81
N SER A 94 -9.47 24.65 20.65
CA SER A 94 -10.39 24.55 19.51
C SER A 94 -10.06 23.41 18.52
N PHE A 95 -9.13 22.50 18.85
CA PHE A 95 -8.71 21.43 17.94
C PHE A 95 -9.92 20.66 17.37
N PHE A 96 -10.84 20.22 18.23
CA PHE A 96 -12.00 19.43 17.83
C PHE A 96 -13.13 20.23 17.17
N ASP A 97 -13.08 21.56 17.17
CA ASP A 97 -14.12 22.37 16.51
C ASP A 97 -14.05 22.27 14.98
N GLN A 98 -12.92 21.83 14.45
CA GLN A 98 -12.70 21.64 13.02
C GLN A 98 -13.06 20.23 12.53
N PHE A 99 -13.62 19.38 13.40
CA PHE A 99 -13.99 18.01 13.07
C PHE A 99 -15.47 17.72 13.34
N ASN A 100 -16.01 16.78 12.57
CA ASN A 100 -17.26 16.09 12.85
C ASN A 100 -16.96 14.79 13.60
N TYR A 101 -17.91 14.31 14.41
CA TYR A 101 -17.81 13.03 15.10
C TYR A 101 -18.67 12.02 14.36
N PHE A 102 -18.04 10.96 13.85
CA PHE A 102 -18.75 9.85 13.22
C PHE A 102 -19.45 9.00 14.30
N THR A 103 -20.68 8.58 14.04
CA THR A 103 -21.49 7.77 14.97
C THR A 103 -22.19 6.60 14.29
N GLY A 104 -21.77 6.26 13.08
CA GLY A 104 -22.29 5.09 12.37
C GLY A 104 -21.67 3.80 12.88
N TYR A 105 -22.14 2.68 12.33
CA TYR A 105 -21.42 1.41 12.46
C TYR A 105 -20.05 1.54 11.81
N ASP A 106 -19.06 0.90 12.42
CA ASP A 106 -17.72 0.88 11.88
C ASP A 106 -17.68 0.16 10.51
N PRO A 107 -17.20 0.81 9.44
CA PRO A 107 -17.13 0.22 8.10
C PRO A 107 -16.21 -1.01 8.03
N THR A 108 -15.28 -1.15 8.98
CA THR A 108 -14.30 -2.23 9.07
C THR A 108 -14.75 -3.38 9.99
N GLU A 109 -16.03 -3.40 10.38
CA GLU A 109 -16.67 -4.43 11.21
C GLU A 109 -16.05 -4.56 12.61
N GLY A 110 -15.54 -3.45 13.14
CA GLY A 110 -15.02 -3.34 14.49
C GLY A 110 -16.05 -3.59 15.59
N PHE A 111 -15.58 -4.13 16.71
CA PHE A 111 -16.29 -4.25 17.98
C PHE A 111 -16.21 -2.93 18.78
N VAL A 112 -16.65 -1.86 18.14
CA VAL A 112 -16.56 -0.48 18.62
C VAL A 112 -17.92 0.21 18.55
N HIS A 113 -18.13 1.17 19.46
CA HIS A 113 -19.22 2.15 19.36
C HIS A 113 -18.63 3.54 19.27
N TYR A 114 -18.65 4.14 18.08
CA TYR A 114 -18.24 5.53 17.92
C TYR A 114 -19.33 6.46 18.49
N VAL A 115 -18.95 7.24 19.51
CA VAL A 115 -19.90 8.07 20.25
C VAL A 115 -19.94 9.52 19.74
N PRO A 116 -21.09 10.21 19.82
CA PRO A 116 -21.19 11.62 19.48
C PRO A 116 -20.35 12.49 20.43
N LYS A 117 -19.99 13.71 20.00
CA LYS A 117 -19.17 14.67 20.76
C LYS A 117 -19.61 14.83 22.22
N ALA A 118 -20.91 15.02 22.49
CA ALA A 118 -21.41 15.21 23.84
C ALA A 118 -21.14 14.00 24.77
N GLN A 119 -21.23 12.77 24.24
CA GLN A 119 -20.93 11.56 25.00
C GLN A 119 -19.42 11.34 25.11
N ALA A 120 -18.64 11.67 24.09
CA ALA A 120 -17.18 11.67 24.16
C ALA A 120 -16.68 12.60 25.27
N GLU A 121 -17.21 13.82 25.37
CA GLU A 121 -16.87 14.77 26.43
C GLU A 121 -17.28 14.26 27.82
N LEU A 122 -18.50 13.70 27.95
CA LEU A 122 -19.00 13.14 29.21
C LEU A 122 -18.12 12.00 29.73
N LEU A 123 -17.69 11.11 28.84
CA LEU A 123 -16.81 9.98 29.14
C LEU A 123 -15.31 10.37 29.09
N ASN A 124 -15.02 11.67 28.87
CA ASN A 124 -13.68 12.22 28.72
C ASN A 124 -12.86 11.54 27.60
N LEU A 125 -13.49 10.96 26.59
CA LEU A 125 -12.83 10.29 25.46
C LEU A 125 -12.12 11.27 24.52
N THR A 126 -12.56 12.52 24.49
CA THR A 126 -11.87 13.61 23.82
C THR A 126 -11.74 14.83 24.71
N TYR A 127 -10.57 15.47 24.65
CA TYR A 127 -10.35 16.78 25.26
C TYR A 127 -9.17 17.48 24.60
N ALA A 128 -9.21 18.81 24.55
CA ALA A 128 -8.12 19.63 24.04
C ALA A 128 -7.72 20.69 25.07
N SER A 129 -6.43 21.01 25.08
CA SER A 129 -5.80 22.07 25.87
C SER A 129 -4.98 22.96 24.94
N PRO A 130 -4.37 24.06 25.43
CA PRO A 130 -3.53 24.91 24.59
C PRO A 130 -2.39 24.19 23.87
N SER A 131 -1.92 23.05 24.38
CA SER A 131 -0.77 22.35 23.84
C SER A 131 -1.05 20.94 23.32
N THR A 132 -2.24 20.37 23.57
CA THR A 132 -2.50 18.96 23.27
C THR A 132 -3.96 18.67 22.98
N ALA A 133 -4.24 17.70 22.11
CA ALA A 133 -5.56 17.15 21.85
C ALA A 133 -5.52 15.62 21.98
N VAL A 134 -6.48 15.05 22.69
CA VAL A 134 -6.50 13.61 23.01
C VAL A 134 -7.76 12.96 22.48
N ILE A 135 -7.60 11.76 21.92
CA ILE A 135 -8.68 10.83 21.58
C ILE A 135 -8.36 9.50 22.24
N LYS A 136 -9.26 8.92 23.03
CA LYS A 136 -9.03 7.64 23.71
C LYS A 136 -10.22 6.71 23.69
N VAL A 137 -9.93 5.42 23.85
CA VAL A 137 -10.91 4.37 24.08
C VAL A 137 -11.44 4.46 25.51
N ASP A 138 -12.71 4.12 25.71
CA ASP A 138 -13.32 4.10 27.04
C ASP A 138 -12.71 3.02 27.94
N THR A 139 -12.29 3.46 29.13
CA THR A 139 -11.83 2.59 30.22
C THR A 139 -12.74 2.68 31.45
N SER A 140 -13.87 3.37 31.36
CA SER A 140 -14.75 3.62 32.51
C SER A 140 -15.87 2.58 32.67
N VAL A 141 -16.33 1.96 31.57
CA VAL A 141 -17.38 0.94 31.64
C VAL A 141 -16.79 -0.48 31.67
N GLY A 142 -17.19 -1.23 32.70
CA GLY A 142 -16.91 -2.64 32.90
C GLY A 142 -18.10 -3.54 32.54
N PRO A 143 -17.94 -4.87 32.67
CA PRO A 143 -18.98 -5.84 32.28
C PRO A 143 -20.28 -5.75 33.10
N ASN A 144 -20.21 -5.19 34.30
CA ASN A 144 -21.35 -5.07 35.22
C ASN A 144 -22.13 -3.75 35.08
N ASP A 145 -21.66 -2.83 34.25
CA ASP A 145 -22.28 -1.51 34.08
C ASP A 145 -23.47 -1.53 33.11
N LYS A 146 -24.25 -0.44 33.12
CA LYS A 146 -25.39 -0.24 32.21
C LYS A 146 -25.38 1.20 31.66
N PRO A 147 -25.06 1.38 30.36
CA PRO A 147 -24.62 0.36 29.40
C PRO A 147 -23.22 -0.19 29.74
N ASN A 148 -22.95 -1.44 29.37
CA ASN A 148 -21.61 -2.02 29.32
C ASN A 148 -21.13 -2.10 27.86
N ALA A 149 -19.91 -2.61 27.64
CA ALA A 149 -19.31 -2.76 26.31
C ALA A 149 -19.65 -4.11 25.62
N SER A 150 -20.76 -4.77 25.98
CA SER A 150 -21.10 -6.11 25.47
C SER A 150 -21.44 -6.17 23.98
N THR A 151 -21.68 -5.02 23.35
CA THR A 151 -21.95 -4.90 21.90
C THR A 151 -20.93 -4.05 21.17
N GLY A 152 -19.84 -3.66 21.85
CA GLY A 152 -18.83 -2.74 21.34
C GLY A 152 -18.34 -1.83 22.47
N ARG A 153 -17.04 -1.48 22.48
CA ARG A 153 -16.50 -0.52 23.45
C ARG A 153 -16.53 0.89 22.89
N PHE A 154 -16.83 1.88 23.74
CA PHE A 154 -16.93 3.26 23.29
C PHE A 154 -15.57 3.80 22.86
N SER A 155 -15.55 4.44 21.69
CA SER A 155 -14.39 5.09 21.10
C SER A 155 -14.85 6.30 20.28
N VAL A 156 -13.93 6.95 19.60
CA VAL A 156 -14.21 8.14 18.79
C VAL A 156 -13.53 8.02 17.43
N ARG A 157 -14.26 8.45 16.39
CA ARG A 157 -13.75 8.72 15.04
C ARG A 157 -14.11 10.16 14.70
N ILE A 158 -13.08 10.98 14.47
CA ILE A 158 -13.24 12.36 14.04
C ILE A 158 -12.88 12.52 12.56
N GLU A 159 -13.62 13.35 11.84
CA GLU A 159 -13.41 13.61 10.41
C GLU A 159 -13.36 15.12 10.16
N SER A 160 -12.31 15.63 9.53
CA SER A 160 -12.15 17.07 9.36
C SER A 160 -13.27 17.63 8.49
N LYS A 161 -13.80 18.79 8.90
CA LYS A 161 -14.84 19.51 8.13
C LYS A 161 -14.32 20.02 6.80
N LYS A 162 -13.04 20.38 6.75
CA LYS A 162 -12.34 20.75 5.52
C LYS A 162 -11.83 19.50 4.83
N THR A 163 -11.78 19.58 3.51
CA THR A 163 -11.20 18.58 2.63
C THR A 163 -10.05 19.18 1.83
N TYR A 164 -9.17 18.32 1.32
CA TYR A 164 -7.93 18.70 0.66
C TYR A 164 -7.73 17.90 -0.64
N GLU A 165 -7.12 18.52 -1.66
CA GLU A 165 -6.87 17.90 -2.98
C GLU A 165 -5.38 17.59 -3.24
N ASN A 166 -4.51 18.16 -2.40
CA ASN A 166 -3.06 18.02 -2.36
C ASN A 166 -2.56 18.86 -1.18
N GLY A 167 -1.26 18.81 -0.91
CA GLY A 167 -0.62 19.70 0.05
C GLY A 167 0.52 19.03 0.80
N LEU A 168 1.06 19.75 1.75
CA LEU A 168 2.01 19.24 2.72
C LEU A 168 1.35 19.26 4.10
N PHE A 169 1.15 18.08 4.67
CA PHE A 169 0.52 17.88 5.96
C PHE A 169 1.60 17.58 6.99
N ILE A 170 1.56 18.26 8.11
CA ILE A 170 2.45 18.05 9.25
C ILE A 170 1.58 17.70 10.45
N PHE A 171 1.71 16.47 10.94
CA PHE A 171 1.00 15.96 12.10
C PHE A 171 1.99 15.81 13.27
N ASP A 172 1.85 16.64 14.31
CA ASP A 172 2.58 16.45 15.56
C ASP A 172 1.87 15.42 16.43
N VAL A 173 2.49 14.24 16.59
CA VAL A 173 1.93 13.10 17.32
C VAL A 173 2.82 12.82 18.54
N LYS A 174 2.29 12.99 19.74
CA LYS A 174 3.01 12.79 21.00
C LYS A 174 2.84 11.39 21.57
N HIS A 175 1.69 10.77 21.32
CA HIS A 175 1.38 9.41 21.75
C HIS A 175 0.48 8.71 20.72
N THR A 176 0.74 7.44 20.45
CA THR A 176 -0.06 6.56 19.61
C THR A 176 -0.78 5.49 20.45
N PRO A 177 -2.03 5.11 20.12
CA PRO A 177 -2.74 4.02 20.80
C PRO A 177 -2.07 2.67 20.58
N TYR A 178 -2.07 1.78 21.56
CA TYR A 178 -1.72 0.36 21.32
C TYR A 178 -2.31 -0.54 22.41
N GLY A 179 -2.50 -1.81 22.08
CA GLY A 179 -3.02 -2.83 22.99
C GLY A 179 -3.71 -3.96 22.22
N CYS A 180 -3.78 -5.15 22.82
CA CYS A 180 -4.50 -6.25 22.18
C CYS A 180 -5.92 -5.84 21.77
N GLY A 181 -6.24 -6.03 20.49
CA GLY A 181 -7.54 -5.69 19.93
C GLY A 181 -7.66 -4.25 19.45
N THR A 182 -6.66 -3.37 19.57
CA THR A 182 -6.75 -2.01 19.03
C THR A 182 -6.42 -1.96 17.54
N TRP A 183 -7.14 -1.14 16.78
CA TRP A 183 -6.83 -0.74 15.41
C TRP A 183 -6.94 0.78 15.26
N PRO A 184 -5.91 1.51 15.69
CA PRO A 184 -5.85 2.96 15.53
C PRO A 184 -5.39 3.40 14.15
N ALA A 185 -5.99 4.48 13.64
CA ALA A 185 -5.60 5.10 12.39
C ALA A 185 -5.61 6.64 12.46
N LEU A 186 -4.59 7.26 11.86
CA LEU A 186 -4.55 8.66 11.41
C LEU A 186 -4.36 8.61 9.89
N TRP A 187 -5.34 9.08 9.15
CA TRP A 187 -5.45 8.80 7.72
C TRP A 187 -6.23 9.89 7.00
N LEU A 188 -6.22 9.84 5.67
CA LEU A 188 -6.96 10.75 4.81
C LEU A 188 -7.83 9.94 3.86
N THR A 189 -9.10 10.33 3.70
CA THR A 189 -9.99 9.81 2.64
C THR A 189 -11.12 10.79 2.35
N ASP A 190 -11.90 10.56 1.29
CA ASP A 190 -13.22 11.15 1.11
C ASP A 190 -14.28 10.17 1.67
N PRO A 191 -14.85 10.43 2.87
CA PRO A 191 -15.76 9.49 3.53
C PRO A 191 -17.01 9.16 2.71
N PHE A 192 -17.40 10.02 1.77
CA PHE A 192 -18.60 9.84 0.97
C PHE A 192 -18.35 9.13 -0.36
N ASN A 193 -17.08 9.00 -0.76
CA ASN A 193 -16.69 8.49 -2.08
C ASN A 193 -15.62 7.41 -2.02
N TRP A 194 -15.32 6.88 -0.84
CA TRP A 194 -14.44 5.72 -0.71
C TRP A 194 -14.98 4.52 -1.52
N PRO A 195 -14.14 3.77 -2.25
CA PRO A 195 -12.69 3.94 -2.46
C PRO A 195 -12.34 4.75 -3.72
N ASN A 196 -13.33 5.32 -4.43
CA ASN A 196 -13.11 5.99 -5.72
C ASN A 196 -12.23 7.24 -5.63
N HIS A 197 -12.19 7.89 -4.47
CA HIS A 197 -11.35 9.06 -4.19
C HIS A 197 -10.12 8.72 -3.34
N GLY A 198 -9.82 7.43 -3.16
CA GLY A 198 -8.60 6.97 -2.53
C GLY A 198 -8.56 7.20 -1.02
N GLU A 199 -7.57 6.56 -0.41
CA GLU A 199 -7.27 6.60 1.02
C GLU A 199 -5.76 6.56 1.23
N ILE A 200 -5.30 7.40 2.16
CA ILE A 200 -3.89 7.59 2.52
C ILE A 200 -3.74 7.34 4.02
N ASP A 201 -3.26 6.18 4.39
CA ASP A 201 -2.98 5.82 5.78
C ASP A 201 -1.62 6.37 6.19
N VAL A 202 -1.64 7.35 7.08
CA VAL A 202 -0.43 8.06 7.52
C VAL A 202 0.16 7.39 8.73
N MET A 203 -0.68 7.05 9.70
CA MET A 203 -0.29 6.18 10.79
C MET A 203 -1.36 5.14 11.09
N GLU A 204 -1.04 3.88 10.90
CA GLU A 204 -1.91 2.75 11.16
C GLU A 204 -1.14 1.62 11.85
N SER A 205 -1.77 0.93 12.79
CA SER A 205 -1.23 -0.28 13.39
C SER A 205 -2.35 -1.17 13.92
N THR A 206 -2.00 -2.38 14.35
CA THR A 206 -2.93 -3.25 15.06
C THR A 206 -2.32 -3.83 16.33
N ASN A 207 -3.20 -4.23 17.25
CA ASN A 207 -2.86 -4.94 18.47
C ASN A 207 -1.78 -4.20 19.28
N LYS A 208 -0.73 -4.90 19.71
CA LYS A 208 0.36 -4.35 20.51
C LYS A 208 1.26 -3.36 19.74
N ALA A 209 1.07 -3.24 18.43
CA ALA A 209 1.84 -2.39 17.53
C ALA A 209 3.37 -2.57 17.66
N GLU A 210 3.82 -3.83 17.71
CA GLU A 210 5.24 -4.19 17.87
C GLU A 210 6.02 -4.12 16.56
N ASP A 211 5.32 -4.05 15.41
CA ASP A 211 5.93 -4.06 14.07
C ASP A 211 6.27 -2.65 13.55
N GLY A 212 5.79 -1.60 14.20
CA GLY A 212 5.96 -0.20 13.79
C GLY A 212 4.73 0.37 13.09
N ASN A 213 4.90 1.54 12.48
CA ASN A 213 3.86 2.26 11.76
C ASN A 213 3.70 1.69 10.33
N GLN A 214 2.47 1.42 9.91
CA GLN A 214 2.14 1.05 8.54
C GLN A 214 1.56 2.26 7.80
N MET A 215 2.18 2.61 6.67
CA MET A 215 1.73 3.66 5.74
C MET A 215 1.24 2.99 4.46
N THR A 216 -0.02 3.18 4.10
CA THR A 216 -0.68 2.44 3.03
C THR A 216 -1.46 3.38 2.14
N LEU A 217 -1.55 3.04 0.85
CA LEU A 217 -2.53 3.66 -0.04
C LEU A 217 -3.55 2.63 -0.52
N HIS A 218 -4.81 3.04 -0.54
CA HIS A 218 -5.91 2.30 -1.15
C HIS A 218 -6.50 3.13 -2.30
N THR A 219 -6.72 2.47 -3.44
CA THR A 219 -7.27 3.09 -4.65
C THR A 219 -8.27 2.16 -5.34
N THR A 220 -8.86 2.65 -6.43
CA THR A 220 -9.50 1.80 -7.44
C THR A 220 -8.56 1.60 -8.64
N GLY A 221 -8.96 0.76 -9.59
CA GLY A 221 -8.32 0.66 -10.90
C GLY A 221 -6.84 0.27 -10.86
N ASP A 222 -6.07 0.77 -11.83
CA ASP A 222 -4.64 0.48 -11.97
C ASP A 222 -3.81 1.53 -11.20
N CYS A 223 -3.25 1.11 -10.07
CA CYS A 223 -2.25 1.83 -9.28
C CYS A 223 -1.30 0.82 -8.65
N SER A 224 -0.03 0.84 -9.06
CA SER A 224 0.97 -0.13 -8.58
C SER A 224 2.31 0.52 -8.26
N MET A 225 2.88 0.07 -7.16
CA MET A 225 4.20 0.41 -6.63
C MET A 225 5.27 -0.60 -7.04
N ASP A 226 5.02 -1.44 -8.06
CA ASP A 226 6.05 -2.27 -8.70
C ASP A 226 6.89 -1.46 -9.70
N VAL A 227 7.46 -0.37 -9.20
CA VAL A 227 8.28 0.63 -9.87
C VAL A 227 9.45 1.02 -8.97
N ARG A 228 10.40 1.81 -9.50
CA ARG A 228 11.44 2.42 -8.68
C ARG A 228 10.80 3.36 -7.65
N ARG A 229 11.22 3.20 -6.41
CA ARG A 229 10.86 4.02 -5.25
C ARG A 229 12.12 4.37 -4.48
N GLU A 230 12.08 5.51 -3.80
CA GLU A 230 13.15 5.96 -2.91
C GLU A 230 12.59 6.06 -1.48
N ASP A 231 12.42 4.91 -0.86
CA ASP A 231 11.92 4.75 0.50
C ASP A 231 12.95 4.06 1.42
N THR A 232 12.91 4.38 2.72
CA THR A 232 13.71 3.68 3.74
C THR A 232 12.95 2.55 4.42
N GLY A 233 11.61 2.56 4.33
CA GLY A 233 10.74 1.57 4.97
C GLY A 233 10.70 0.23 4.25
N LYS A 234 10.18 -0.79 4.93
CA LYS A 234 10.00 -2.13 4.37
C LYS A 234 8.69 -2.20 3.60
N THR A 235 8.76 -2.50 2.32
CA THR A 235 7.55 -2.74 1.52
C THR A 235 6.82 -4.01 1.97
N LEU A 236 5.52 -3.87 2.20
CA LEU A 236 4.61 -4.98 2.51
C LEU A 236 3.92 -5.46 1.23
N GLN A 237 3.24 -4.56 0.54
CA GLN A 237 2.46 -4.86 -0.67
C GLN A 237 2.64 -3.75 -1.70
N LYS A 238 2.49 -4.09 -2.98
CA LYS A 238 2.75 -3.18 -4.11
C LYS A 238 1.52 -2.79 -4.90
N ASN A 239 0.39 -3.45 -4.69
CA ASN A 239 -0.84 -3.14 -5.42
C ASN A 239 -1.75 -2.32 -4.55
N CYS A 240 -2.12 -1.12 -4.99
CA CYS A 240 -2.92 -0.20 -4.18
C CYS A 240 -4.43 -0.43 -4.38
N ASN A 241 -4.84 -1.25 -5.34
CA ASN A 241 -6.26 -1.46 -5.63
C ASN A 241 -6.94 -2.26 -4.51
N HIS A 242 -7.94 -1.66 -3.86
CA HIS A 242 -8.71 -2.24 -2.76
C HIS A 242 -9.42 -3.56 -3.11
N GLU A 243 -9.73 -3.80 -4.39
CA GLU A 243 -10.37 -5.05 -4.86
C GLU A 243 -9.37 -6.23 -4.98
N LYS A 244 -8.09 -5.99 -4.70
CA LYS A 244 -7.01 -6.97 -4.80
C LYS A 244 -6.40 -7.23 -3.43
N ASP A 245 -5.80 -8.41 -3.30
CA ASP A 245 -5.01 -8.79 -2.13
C ASP A 245 -5.75 -8.56 -0.80
N ASP A 246 -7.06 -8.88 -0.77
CA ASP A 246 -7.95 -8.72 0.38
C ASP A 246 -7.95 -7.30 0.99
N ASN A 247 -7.92 -6.27 0.13
CA ASN A 247 -7.83 -4.86 0.51
C ASN A 247 -6.57 -4.53 1.32
N ALA A 248 -5.44 -5.23 1.10
CA ALA A 248 -4.19 -4.91 1.78
C ALA A 248 -3.61 -3.53 1.41
N GLY A 249 -4.01 -2.98 0.25
CA GLY A 249 -3.43 -1.75 -0.30
C GLY A 249 -1.94 -1.89 -0.60
N CYS A 250 -1.28 -0.80 -0.99
CA CYS A 250 0.17 -0.80 -1.18
C CYS A 250 0.85 -0.21 0.05
N GLY A 251 1.25 -1.08 0.98
CA GLY A 251 1.80 -0.70 2.29
C GLY A 251 3.32 -0.65 2.35
N VAL A 252 3.84 0.27 3.17
CA VAL A 252 5.23 0.38 3.61
C VAL A 252 5.26 0.45 5.14
N LEU A 253 6.02 -0.44 5.76
CA LEU A 253 6.21 -0.53 7.21
C LEU A 253 7.47 0.24 7.62
N SER A 254 7.32 1.11 8.61
CA SER A 254 8.46 1.77 9.28
C SER A 254 9.21 0.81 10.20
N GLU A 255 10.30 1.27 10.81
CA GLU A 255 10.97 0.53 11.89
C GLU A 255 10.03 0.37 13.11
N PRO A 256 10.18 -0.71 13.92
CA PRO A 256 9.36 -0.93 15.12
C PRO A 256 9.29 0.28 16.08
N ALA A 257 10.36 1.06 16.16
CA ALA A 257 10.42 2.26 17.00
C ALA A 257 9.50 3.42 16.53
N GLY A 258 8.92 3.30 15.33
CA GLY A 258 8.01 4.27 14.74
C GLY A 258 6.58 4.24 15.28
N TYR A 259 6.22 3.30 16.15
CA TYR A 259 4.87 3.28 16.72
C TYR A 259 4.87 2.69 18.13
N GLY A 260 3.80 2.96 18.88
CA GLY A 260 3.51 2.29 20.14
C GLY A 260 4.52 2.63 21.23
N THR A 261 4.90 1.62 22.03
CA THR A 261 5.63 1.82 23.29
C THR A 261 6.92 2.63 23.12
N VAL A 262 7.74 2.33 22.11
CA VAL A 262 9.03 3.01 21.92
C VAL A 262 8.84 4.43 21.42
N PHE A 263 7.96 4.65 20.45
CA PHE A 263 7.60 5.98 19.95
C PHE A 263 7.08 6.87 21.09
N ASN A 264 6.13 6.35 21.88
CA ASN A 264 5.51 7.08 22.99
C ASN A 264 6.51 7.41 24.10
N LYS A 265 7.39 6.46 24.45
CA LYS A 265 8.44 6.69 25.46
C LYS A 265 9.41 7.81 25.06
N ASN A 266 9.64 7.99 23.76
CA ASN A 266 10.49 9.04 23.21
C ASN A 266 9.75 10.37 22.97
N GLY A 267 8.52 10.52 23.47
CA GLY A 267 7.71 11.74 23.31
C GLY A 267 7.09 11.88 21.91
N GLY A 268 6.99 10.78 21.18
CA GLY A 268 6.43 10.72 19.83
C GLY A 268 7.31 11.39 18.78
N GLY A 269 6.68 12.13 17.87
CA GLY A 269 7.34 12.67 16.69
C GLY A 269 6.41 13.44 15.77
N VAL A 270 6.87 13.68 14.55
CA VAL A 270 6.11 14.34 13.48
C VAL A 270 5.99 13.40 12.30
N MET A 271 4.77 13.25 11.80
CA MET A 271 4.51 12.68 10.49
C MET A 271 4.35 13.81 9.48
N ALA A 272 5.07 13.73 8.38
CA ALA A 272 4.93 14.67 7.27
C ALA A 272 4.46 13.93 6.01
N VAL A 273 3.42 14.42 5.36
CA VAL A 273 2.89 13.86 4.11
C VAL A 273 2.94 14.94 3.04
N GLU A 274 3.77 14.75 2.02
CA GLU A 274 3.76 15.57 0.83
C GLU A 274 2.93 14.85 -0.24
N TRP A 275 1.73 15.36 -0.50
CA TRP A 275 0.83 14.86 -1.52
C TRP A 275 0.78 15.84 -2.68
N ARG A 276 1.26 15.40 -3.85
CA ARG A 276 1.40 16.19 -5.08
C ARG A 276 1.16 15.33 -6.31
N HIS A 277 1.24 15.94 -7.50
CA HIS A 277 1.00 15.21 -8.75
C HIS A 277 2.03 14.09 -9.00
N GLU A 278 3.29 14.32 -8.60
CA GLU A 278 4.42 13.40 -8.78
C GLU A 278 4.32 12.15 -7.92
N GLY A 279 3.59 12.20 -6.80
CA GLY A 279 3.49 11.10 -5.85
C GLY A 279 3.04 11.56 -4.47
N ILE A 280 2.98 10.60 -3.56
CA ILE A 280 2.76 10.81 -2.13
C ILE A 280 4.02 10.32 -1.40
N ARG A 281 4.65 11.20 -0.63
CA ARG A 281 5.84 10.88 0.18
C ARG A 281 5.55 11.11 1.65
N MET A 282 5.99 10.18 2.50
CA MET A 282 5.75 10.23 3.94
C MET A 282 7.06 10.12 4.72
N TRP A 283 7.30 11.11 5.58
CA TRP A 283 8.41 11.11 6.52
C TRP A 283 7.90 10.94 7.93
N GLN A 284 8.75 10.31 8.74
CA GLN A 284 8.51 10.09 10.15
C GLN A 284 9.74 10.51 10.95
N PHE A 285 9.62 11.64 11.66
CA PHE A 285 10.70 12.18 12.46
C PHE A 285 10.42 11.89 13.94
N GLY A 286 11.35 11.22 14.63
CA GLY A 286 11.30 11.16 16.09
C GLY A 286 11.42 12.56 16.71
N ARG A 287 10.87 12.75 17.91
CA ARG A 287 10.77 14.06 18.59
C ARG A 287 12.05 14.92 18.54
N ASP A 288 13.19 14.31 18.80
CA ASP A 288 14.49 14.99 18.85
C ASP A 288 15.12 15.25 17.46
N SER A 289 14.58 14.62 16.42
CA SER A 289 15.05 14.68 15.04
C SER A 289 14.13 15.49 14.12
N ILE A 290 13.13 16.20 14.67
CA ILE A 290 12.22 17.05 13.87
C ILE A 290 13.03 18.18 13.20
N PRO A 291 13.00 18.28 11.86
CA PRO A 291 13.66 19.35 11.11
C PRO A 291 13.32 20.77 11.61
N SER A 292 14.33 21.65 11.63
CA SER A 292 14.18 23.01 12.19
C SER A 292 13.23 23.90 11.39
N ASP A 293 13.13 23.66 10.09
CA ASP A 293 12.25 24.34 9.15
C ASP A 293 10.77 24.01 9.41
N ILE A 294 10.44 22.78 9.84
CA ILE A 294 9.12 22.43 10.37
C ILE A 294 8.84 23.22 11.65
N LYS A 295 9.78 23.25 12.61
CA LYS A 295 9.63 24.02 13.86
C LYS A 295 9.48 25.54 13.61
N GLY A 296 10.05 26.02 12.50
CA GLY A 296 9.95 27.42 12.05
C GLY A 296 8.74 27.72 11.17
N ASN A 297 7.80 26.78 10.98
CA ASN A 297 6.64 26.91 10.09
C ASN A 297 6.99 27.28 8.63
N ASN A 298 8.15 26.83 8.15
CA ASN A 298 8.61 27.04 6.78
C ASN A 298 9.18 25.73 6.20
N PRO A 299 8.36 24.68 6.11
CA PRO A 299 8.83 23.33 5.78
C PRO A 299 9.37 23.23 4.35
N LYS A 300 10.45 22.47 4.18
CA LYS A 300 11.21 22.26 2.94
C LYS A 300 11.50 20.76 2.73
N PRO A 301 10.54 20.00 2.17
CA PRO A 301 10.67 18.56 1.98
C PRO A 301 11.92 18.11 1.22
N ASP A 302 12.43 18.94 0.30
CA ASP A 302 13.65 18.67 -0.47
C ASP A 302 14.93 18.57 0.38
N THR A 303 14.89 19.05 1.63
CA THR A 303 16.02 19.02 2.57
C THR A 303 15.97 17.89 3.60
N TRP A 304 14.86 17.15 3.67
CA TRP A 304 14.62 16.15 4.73
C TRP A 304 15.26 14.79 4.47
N GLY A 305 15.80 14.57 3.26
CA GLY A 305 16.35 13.29 2.84
C GLY A 305 15.27 12.29 2.41
N THR A 306 15.63 11.01 2.36
CA THR A 306 14.76 9.94 1.87
C THR A 306 13.54 9.74 2.78
N ALA A 307 12.36 9.64 2.17
CA ALA A 307 11.11 9.39 2.88
C ALA A 307 11.06 7.96 3.44
N VAL A 308 10.22 7.72 4.45
CA VAL A 308 9.98 6.37 4.95
C VAL A 308 9.14 5.58 3.97
N ALA A 309 8.13 6.23 3.37
CA ALA A 309 7.32 5.66 2.30
C ALA A 309 7.27 6.60 1.10
N ASP A 310 7.40 6.03 -0.11
CA ASP A 310 7.40 6.76 -1.37
C ASP A 310 6.48 6.07 -2.38
N PHE A 311 5.42 6.78 -2.77
CA PHE A 311 4.39 6.30 -3.68
C PHE A 311 4.37 7.16 -4.96
N PRO A 312 5.30 6.91 -5.91
CA PRO A 312 5.47 7.73 -7.10
C PRO A 312 4.38 7.47 -8.13
N ASN A 313 4.14 8.46 -9.00
CA ASN A 313 3.11 8.38 -10.01
C ASN A 313 3.46 7.51 -11.25
N THR A 314 4.64 6.87 -11.26
CA THR A 314 5.17 6.12 -12.41
C THR A 314 4.21 5.07 -12.97
N HIS A 315 3.45 4.39 -12.10
CA HIS A 315 2.38 3.48 -12.49
C HIS A 315 1.13 3.65 -11.62
N CYS A 316 0.88 4.90 -11.21
CA CYS A 316 -0.29 5.28 -10.44
C CYS A 316 -0.61 6.75 -10.69
N ASN A 317 -1.75 7.05 -11.31
CA ASN A 317 -2.12 8.45 -11.51
C ASN A 317 -2.72 9.03 -10.22
N ILE A 318 -1.88 9.70 -9.43
CA ILE A 318 -2.27 10.26 -8.12
C ILE A 318 -3.45 11.21 -8.24
N GLY A 319 -3.44 12.13 -9.21
CA GLY A 319 -4.49 13.15 -9.37
C GLY A 319 -5.85 12.58 -9.79
N THR A 320 -5.91 11.35 -10.31
CA THR A 320 -7.18 10.69 -10.59
C THR A 320 -7.70 9.87 -9.42
N HIS A 321 -6.79 9.30 -8.62
CA HIS A 321 -7.11 8.37 -7.54
C HIS A 321 -7.39 9.07 -6.20
N PHE A 322 -6.72 10.17 -5.90
CA PHE A 322 -6.85 10.87 -4.61
C PHE A 322 -7.51 12.22 -4.81
N LYS A 323 -8.65 12.44 -4.14
CA LYS A 323 -9.42 13.70 -4.22
C LYS A 323 -10.15 13.99 -2.92
N ASN A 324 -10.38 15.28 -2.67
CA ASN A 324 -11.33 15.76 -1.65
C ASN A 324 -11.19 15.06 -0.27
N GLN A 325 -9.96 14.91 0.20
CA GLN A 325 -9.64 14.11 1.38
C GLN A 325 -9.87 14.89 2.68
N SER A 326 -10.67 14.36 3.59
CA SER A 326 -10.72 14.75 5.00
C SER A 326 -9.61 14.05 5.80
N ILE A 327 -9.07 14.72 6.79
CA ILE A 327 -8.21 14.14 7.83
C ILE A 327 -9.11 13.37 8.81
N ILE A 328 -8.77 12.11 9.08
CA ILE A 328 -9.51 11.24 10.01
C ILE A 328 -8.56 10.71 11.08
N ALA A 329 -9.03 10.71 12.32
CA ALA A 329 -8.37 10.00 13.40
C ALA A 329 -9.39 9.17 14.18
N ASN A 330 -9.10 7.88 14.37
CA ASN A 330 -9.95 6.97 15.12
C ASN A 330 -9.13 5.91 15.88
N ILE A 331 -9.84 5.19 16.75
CA ILE A 331 -9.37 3.96 17.36
C ILE A 331 -10.49 2.94 17.21
N ASP A 332 -10.39 2.07 16.21
CA ASP A 332 -11.25 0.90 16.10
C ASP A 332 -10.77 -0.21 17.05
N LEU A 333 -11.62 -1.21 17.29
CA LEU A 333 -11.37 -2.32 18.18
C LEU A 333 -11.81 -3.62 17.53
N CYS A 334 -10.94 -4.62 17.45
CA CYS A 334 -11.13 -5.80 16.61
C CYS A 334 -11.29 -5.39 15.14
N GLY A 335 -12.30 -5.91 14.44
CA GLY A 335 -12.50 -5.60 13.02
C GLY A 335 -11.65 -6.47 12.10
N SER A 336 -11.93 -6.35 10.81
CA SER A 336 -11.43 -7.24 9.76
C SER A 336 -9.91 -7.43 9.78
N LEU A 337 -9.15 -6.34 9.87
CA LEU A 337 -7.68 -6.40 9.89
C LEU A 337 -7.15 -7.04 11.17
N VAL A 338 -7.68 -6.68 12.35
CA VAL A 338 -7.25 -7.27 13.62
C VAL A 338 -7.52 -8.77 13.63
N TYR A 339 -8.68 -9.21 13.15
CA TYR A 339 -9.00 -10.65 13.05
C TYR A 339 -8.04 -11.37 12.11
N HIS A 340 -7.65 -10.76 11.00
CA HIS A 340 -6.70 -11.34 10.06
C HIS A 340 -5.33 -11.62 10.69
N VAL A 341 -4.88 -10.75 11.59
CA VAL A 341 -3.54 -10.88 12.23
C VAL A 341 -3.59 -11.40 13.67
N TRP A 342 -4.77 -11.69 14.22
CA TRP A 342 -4.97 -11.98 15.65
C TRP A 342 -4.10 -13.13 16.14
N ASP A 343 -4.06 -14.25 15.41
CA ASP A 343 -3.33 -15.46 15.80
C ASP A 343 -1.80 -15.23 15.89
N ASN A 344 -1.27 -14.27 15.13
CA ASN A 344 0.15 -13.91 15.12
C ASN A 344 0.48 -12.70 16.01
N SER A 345 -0.53 -12.03 16.58
CA SER A 345 -0.35 -10.82 17.37
C SER A 345 0.24 -11.07 18.77
N GLY A 346 0.27 -12.32 19.23
CA GLY A 346 0.62 -12.67 20.60
C GLY A 346 -0.46 -12.32 21.63
N CYS A 347 -1.66 -11.91 21.18
CA CYS A 347 -2.83 -11.71 22.01
C CYS A 347 -3.58 -13.04 22.23
N SER A 348 -4.15 -13.21 23.42
CA SER A 348 -4.81 -14.45 23.83
C SER A 348 -6.32 -14.29 23.92
N GLY A 349 -7.06 -15.37 23.68
CA GLY A 349 -8.52 -15.40 23.80
C GLY A 349 -9.22 -14.82 22.56
N LYS A 350 -10.52 -14.50 22.69
CA LYS A 350 -11.28 -13.84 21.63
C LYS A 350 -11.17 -12.33 21.76
N CYS A 351 -10.92 -11.64 20.65
CA CYS A 351 -10.78 -10.18 20.66
C CYS A 351 -12.01 -9.48 21.28
N THR A 352 -13.23 -9.88 20.89
CA THR A 352 -14.47 -9.30 21.42
C THR A 352 -14.63 -9.52 22.93
N ASP A 353 -14.22 -10.69 23.46
CA ASP A 353 -14.29 -10.98 24.89
C ASP A 353 -13.29 -10.10 25.66
N LEU A 354 -12.10 -9.89 25.09
CA LEU A 354 -11.09 -9.00 25.66
C LEU A 354 -11.61 -7.55 25.69
N VAL A 355 -12.09 -7.05 24.54
CA VAL A 355 -12.61 -5.69 24.39
C VAL A 355 -13.82 -5.45 25.29
N ALA A 356 -14.79 -6.35 25.34
CA ALA A 356 -16.00 -6.17 26.14
C ALA A 356 -15.70 -6.12 27.66
N ASN A 357 -14.79 -6.96 28.14
CA ASN A 357 -14.69 -7.26 29.57
C ASN A 357 -13.48 -6.65 30.29
N ASN A 358 -12.49 -6.10 29.57
CA ASN A 358 -11.23 -5.65 30.17
C ASN A 358 -10.94 -4.17 29.86
N PRO A 359 -11.69 -3.21 30.44
CA PRO A 359 -11.46 -1.76 30.20
C PRO A 359 -10.03 -1.32 30.47
N GLU A 360 -9.39 -1.89 31.50
CA GLU A 360 -8.03 -1.55 31.92
C GLU A 360 -6.96 -1.88 30.86
N ALA A 361 -7.25 -2.81 29.93
CA ALA A 361 -6.34 -3.14 28.83
C ALA A 361 -6.17 -1.99 27.83
N PHE A 362 -7.07 -1.00 27.83
CA PHE A 362 -7.11 0.11 26.88
C PHE A 362 -6.56 1.43 27.45
N LYS A 363 -5.87 1.40 28.60
CA LYS A 363 -5.24 2.59 29.20
C LYS A 363 -4.23 3.27 28.26
N ASN A 364 -3.54 2.49 27.43
CA ASN A 364 -2.60 2.99 26.44
C ASN A 364 -3.23 3.16 25.05
N ALA A 365 -4.54 2.93 24.91
CA ALA A 365 -5.26 3.11 23.66
C ALA A 365 -5.75 4.56 23.53
N TYR A 366 -4.80 5.49 23.37
CA TYR A 366 -5.10 6.89 23.12
C TYR A 366 -4.10 7.55 22.17
N TRP A 367 -4.63 8.43 21.33
CA TRP A 367 -3.86 9.41 20.59
C TRP A 367 -3.63 10.63 21.47
N GLU A 368 -2.42 11.17 21.43
CA GLU A 368 -2.13 12.53 21.89
C GLU A 368 -1.47 13.29 20.75
N PHE A 369 -2.10 14.39 20.33
CA PHE A 369 -1.65 15.23 19.25
C PHE A 369 -1.22 16.60 19.75
N GLY A 370 -0.19 17.18 19.13
CA GLY A 370 0.12 18.60 19.24
C GLY A 370 -0.74 19.40 18.26
N THR A 371 -0.11 19.96 17.23
CA THR A 371 -0.81 20.65 16.13
C THR A 371 -0.80 19.83 14.86
N PHE A 372 -1.89 19.90 14.09
CA PHE A 372 -1.84 19.56 12.66
C PHE A 372 -1.74 20.84 11.85
N GLN A 373 -0.85 20.86 10.87
CA GLN A 373 -0.68 21.99 9.97
C GLN A 373 -0.77 21.51 8.54
N VAL A 374 -1.55 22.23 7.72
CA VAL A 374 -1.65 21.96 6.28
C VAL A 374 -1.11 23.14 5.52
N TYR A 375 -0.14 22.88 4.65
CA TYR A 375 0.50 23.84 3.78
C TYR A 375 0.13 23.56 2.32
N GLN A 376 0.07 24.63 1.54
CA GLN A 376 -0.15 24.55 0.09
C GLN A 376 1.06 25.10 -0.65
N ALA A 377 1.38 24.47 -1.79
CA ALA A 377 2.39 24.99 -2.70
C ALA A 377 1.97 26.40 -3.17
N SER A 378 2.93 27.31 -3.22
CA SER A 378 2.73 28.72 -3.57
C SER A 378 2.98 29.01 -5.05
#